data_AF-A0AA97AUQ2-F1
#
_entry.id   AF-A0AA97AUQ2-F1
#
_cell.length_a   1.000
_cell.length_b   1.000
_cell.length_c   1.000
_cell.angle_alpha   90.00
_cell.angle_beta   90.00
_cell.angle_gamma   90.00
#
_symmetry.space_group_name_H-M   'P 1'
#
loop_
_entity.id
_entity.type
_entity.pdbx_description
1 polymer ?
#
loop_
_entity_poly.entity_id
_entity_poly.type
_entity_poly.pdbx_seq_one_letter_code
_entity_poly.pdbx_strand_id
1 'polypeptide(L)'
;MGPVIRFPVVCFLNGKITVHTKSSFKALGARFLDEQTFVTLENRRSKAKDGWILDSSGKFVPLSYSGNLREWARPISFLWNAVLTKYQANIEGAVKVGFVLKDLDSMSKSSPGKLGMDFKRFLSKYEPGQYITSDILKEWPL
;
A
#
# COMPACT_ATOMS: atom_id res chain seq x y z
N MET A 1 12.65 6.40 -15.53
CA MET A 1 11.47 7.14 -15.02
C MET A 1 10.65 6.15 -14.24
N GLY A 2 10.18 6.46 -13.03
CA GLY A 2 9.34 5.52 -12.25
C GLY A 2 7.92 5.41 -12.83
N PRO A 3 7.12 4.43 -12.36
CA PRO A 3 5.75 4.26 -12.84
C PRO A 3 4.88 5.48 -12.51
N VAL A 4 3.99 5.82 -13.44
CA VAL A 4 2.94 6.81 -13.19
C VAL A 4 1.90 6.19 -12.25
N ILE A 5 1.76 6.77 -11.06
CA ILE A 5 0.80 6.39 -10.02
C ILE A 5 -0.28 7.46 -9.94
N ARG A 6 -1.56 7.06 -9.91
CA ARG A 6 -2.69 7.97 -9.77
C ARG A 6 -3.24 8.00 -8.35
N PHE A 7 -3.41 9.19 -7.79
CA PHE A 7 -3.90 9.38 -6.42
C PHE A 7 -5.42 9.62 -6.38
N PRO A 8 -6.11 9.26 -5.28
CA PRO A 8 -5.57 8.64 -4.06
C PRO A 8 -5.09 7.20 -4.30
N VAL A 9 -4.19 6.74 -3.43
CA VAL A 9 -3.73 5.34 -3.44
C VAL A 9 -4.15 4.66 -2.14
N VAL A 10 -4.54 3.41 -2.24
CA VAL A 10 -4.77 2.50 -1.12
C VAL A 10 -3.49 1.70 -0.92
N CYS A 11 -2.94 1.73 0.28
CA CYS A 11 -1.75 0.97 0.63
C CYS A 11 -2.10 -0.07 1.67
N PHE A 12 -1.68 -1.31 1.43
CA PHE A 12 -1.67 -2.35 2.43
C PHE A 12 -0.23 -2.61 2.86
N LEU A 13 0.12 -2.19 4.07
CA LEU A 13 1.44 -2.42 4.67
C LEU A 13 1.25 -2.75 6.14
N ASN A 14 2.05 -3.68 6.69
CA ASN A 14 1.99 -4.07 8.09
C ASN A 14 0.60 -4.54 8.56
N GLY A 15 -0.16 -5.22 7.69
CA GLY A 15 -1.50 -5.66 8.03
C GLY A 15 -2.51 -4.52 8.16
N LYS A 16 -2.20 -3.33 7.66
CA LYS A 16 -3.05 -2.14 7.75
C LYS A 16 -3.31 -1.53 6.38
N ILE A 17 -4.56 -1.14 6.17
CA ILE A 17 -4.98 -0.32 5.04
C ILE A 17 -4.86 1.15 5.41
N THR A 18 -4.17 1.91 4.58
CA THR A 18 -4.11 3.37 4.62
C THR A 18 -4.45 3.94 3.25
N VAL A 19 -4.94 5.18 3.24
CA VAL A 19 -5.26 5.90 2.00
C VAL A 19 -4.41 7.17 1.98
N HIS A 20 -3.73 7.39 0.85
CA HIS A 20 -2.81 8.51 0.71
C HIS A 20 -3.17 9.37 -0.50
N THR A 21 -3.20 10.68 -0.25
CA THR A 21 -3.15 11.69 -1.31
C THR A 21 -1.70 11.88 -1.75
N LYS A 22 -1.48 12.57 -2.87
CA LYS A 22 -0.12 12.88 -3.34
C LYS A 22 0.74 13.58 -2.28
N SER A 23 0.13 14.47 -1.48
CA SER A 23 0.83 15.21 -0.42
C SER A 23 1.20 14.31 0.76
N SER A 24 0.28 13.48 1.27
CA SER A 24 0.58 12.58 2.40
C SER A 24 1.53 11.46 2.00
N PHE A 25 1.46 10.97 0.76
CA PHE A 25 2.42 10.02 0.21
C PHE A 25 3.84 10.60 0.18
N LYS A 26 3.98 11.84 -0.33
CA LYS A 26 5.27 12.55 -0.32
C LYS A 26 5.80 12.79 1.09
N ALA A 27 4.93 13.12 2.04
CA ALA A 27 5.33 13.35 3.44
C ALA A 27 5.91 12.11 4.11
N LEU A 28 5.46 10.90 3.73
CA LEU A 28 6.02 9.62 4.18
C LEU A 28 7.34 9.25 3.49
N GLY A 29 7.87 10.11 2.62
CA GLY A 29 9.01 9.77 1.76
C GLY A 29 8.70 8.63 0.78
N ALA A 30 7.41 8.33 0.56
CA ALA A 30 6.98 7.25 -0.30
C ALA A 30 7.17 7.63 -1.77
N ARG A 31 7.94 6.83 -2.50
CA ARG A 31 8.23 7.06 -3.93
C ARG A 31 8.77 5.81 -4.61
N PHE A 32 8.58 5.76 -5.92
CA PHE A 32 9.29 4.82 -6.77
C PHE A 32 10.65 5.43 -7.17
N LEU A 33 11.73 4.66 -7.01
CA LEU A 33 13.07 5.05 -7.47
C LEU A 33 13.26 4.71 -8.95
N ASP A 34 12.66 3.60 -9.37
CA ASP A 34 12.63 3.08 -10.73
C ASP A 34 11.32 2.29 -10.94
N GLU A 35 11.24 1.50 -12.02
CA GLU A 35 10.05 0.70 -12.36
C GLU A 35 9.78 -0.45 -11.38
N GLN A 36 10.79 -0.89 -10.63
CA GLN A 36 10.76 -2.10 -9.83
C GLN A 36 11.07 -1.85 -8.35
N THR A 37 11.44 -0.63 -7.97
CA THR A 37 11.87 -0.30 -6.62
C THR A 37 10.98 0.79 -6.04
N PHE A 38 10.21 0.40 -5.02
CA PHE A 38 9.44 1.31 -4.19
C PHE A 38 10.12 1.53 -2.84
N VAL A 39 10.05 2.75 -2.31
CA VAL A 39 10.55 3.07 -0.97
C VAL A 39 9.53 3.84 -0.18
N THR A 40 9.50 3.61 1.14
CA THR A 40 8.65 4.36 2.07
C THR A 40 9.27 4.35 3.47
N LEU A 41 8.92 5.34 4.29
CA LEU A 41 9.31 5.39 5.69
C LEU A 41 8.42 4.47 6.52
N GLU A 42 9.02 3.61 7.34
CA GLU A 42 8.31 2.68 8.22
C GLU A 42 8.94 2.58 9.60
N ASN A 43 8.21 1.97 10.53
CA ASN A 43 8.74 1.66 11.84
C ASN A 43 9.65 0.41 11.78
N ARG A 44 10.88 0.50 12.29
CA ARG A 44 11.90 -0.54 12.34
C ARG A 44 11.42 -1.82 13.01
N ARG A 45 10.55 -1.73 14.03
CA ARG A 45 10.03 -2.88 14.79
C ARG A 45 8.83 -3.56 14.11
N SER A 46 8.18 -2.87 13.19
CA SER A 46 6.98 -3.33 12.48
C SER A 46 7.10 -2.94 11.01
N LYS A 47 8.10 -3.52 10.33
CA LYS A 47 8.25 -3.37 8.88
C LYS A 47 7.37 -4.37 8.17
N ALA A 48 6.77 -3.96 7.06
CA ALA A 48 5.95 -4.90 6.30
C ALA A 48 6.91 -5.88 5.61
N LYS A 49 6.61 -7.17 5.71
CA LYS A 49 7.33 -8.18 4.93
C LYS A 49 6.79 -8.20 3.50
N ASP A 50 5.48 -8.07 3.40
CA ASP A 50 4.72 -8.02 2.15
C ASP A 50 3.66 -6.93 2.25
N GLY A 51 3.21 -6.45 1.10
CA GLY A 51 2.19 -5.44 0.99
C GLY A 51 1.79 -5.19 -0.47
N TRP A 52 0.96 -4.19 -0.68
CA TRP A 52 0.60 -3.77 -2.03
C TRP A 52 0.13 -2.31 -2.05
N ILE A 53 0.17 -1.72 -3.24
CA ILE A 53 -0.43 -0.43 -3.55
C ILE A 53 -1.49 -0.64 -4.62
N LEU A 54 -2.66 -0.08 -4.41
CA LEU A 54 -3.72 0.00 -5.41
C LEU A 54 -3.99 1.47 -5.68
N ASP A 55 -3.75 1.90 -6.92
CA ASP A 55 -3.92 3.29 -7.31
C ASP A 55 -5.34 3.59 -7.81
N SER A 56 -5.71 4.87 -7.90
CA SER A 56 -7.05 5.29 -8.35
C SER A 56 -7.40 4.92 -9.81
N SER A 57 -6.46 4.44 -10.62
CA SER A 57 -6.76 3.82 -11.93
C SER A 57 -7.09 2.33 -11.85
N GLY A 58 -6.96 1.71 -10.68
CA GLY A 58 -7.08 0.26 -10.52
C GLY A 58 -5.77 -0.49 -10.75
N LYS A 59 -4.64 0.21 -10.86
CA LYS A 59 -3.33 -0.40 -11.02
C LYS A 59 -2.86 -0.99 -9.71
N PHE A 60 -2.53 -2.27 -9.72
CA PHE A 60 -2.13 -3.02 -8.55
C PHE A 60 -0.62 -3.25 -8.55
N VAL A 61 0.04 -2.96 -7.44
CA VAL A 61 1.49 -3.08 -7.31
C VAL A 61 1.78 -3.88 -6.04
N PRO A 62 1.94 -5.21 -6.12
CA PRO A 62 2.49 -6.00 -5.04
C PRO A 62 3.89 -5.51 -4.67
N LEU A 63 4.14 -5.52 -3.37
CA LEU A 63 5.37 -5.08 -2.73
C LEU A 63 5.93 -6.23 -1.91
N SER A 64 7.19 -6.59 -2.17
CA SER A 64 7.94 -7.56 -1.37
C SER A 64 9.16 -6.89 -0.78
N TYR A 65 9.37 -7.03 0.53
CA TYR A 65 10.50 -6.39 1.21
C TYR A 65 11.83 -6.80 0.57
N SER A 66 12.63 -5.81 0.16
CA SER A 66 13.93 -6.03 -0.50
C SER A 66 15.11 -5.45 0.27
N GLY A 67 14.87 -4.77 1.39
CA GLY A 67 15.93 -4.27 2.28
C GLY A 67 15.66 -2.87 2.80
N ASN A 68 16.73 -2.16 3.17
CA ASN A 68 16.66 -0.77 3.63
C ASN A 68 17.63 0.08 2.80
N LEU A 69 17.29 1.35 2.55
CA LEU A 69 18.11 2.20 1.68
C LEU A 69 19.38 2.70 2.35
N ARG A 70 19.34 2.95 3.67
CA ARG A 70 20.48 3.26 4.56
C ARG A 70 19.93 3.44 5.99
N GLU A 71 20.58 2.90 7.03
CA GLU A 71 20.28 3.19 8.45
C GLU A 71 20.82 4.57 8.92
N TRP A 72 20.83 5.56 8.02
CA TRP A 72 21.60 6.79 8.23
C TRP A 72 20.70 7.88 8.82
N ALA A 73 20.69 7.97 10.15
CA ALA A 73 20.84 9.23 10.91
C ALA A 73 20.73 8.94 12.42
N ARG A 74 21.84 9.04 13.15
CA ARG A 74 21.83 9.33 14.60
C ARG A 74 21.83 10.87 14.77
N PRO A 75 21.29 11.46 15.86
CA PRO A 75 20.10 11.12 16.64
C PRO A 75 19.14 12.33 16.77
N ILE A 76 17.89 12.16 16.34
CA ILE A 76 16.74 12.84 16.98
C ILE A 76 15.92 11.71 17.58
N SER A 77 15.73 11.69 18.89
CA SER A 77 15.16 10.56 19.67
C SER A 77 13.83 10.01 19.11
N PHE A 78 13.02 10.84 18.45
CA PHE A 78 11.76 10.44 17.81
C PHE A 78 11.93 9.62 16.51
N LEU A 79 13.03 9.81 15.77
CA LEU A 79 13.31 9.14 14.49
C LEU A 79 14.01 7.77 14.64
N TRP A 80 14.37 7.35 15.85
CA TRP A 80 15.12 6.09 16.08
C TRP A 80 14.38 4.83 15.62
N ASN A 81 13.05 4.90 15.56
CA ASN A 81 12.23 3.82 15.07
C ASN A 81 11.88 3.97 13.59
N ALA A 82 12.21 5.07 12.90
CA ALA A 82 11.85 5.25 11.50
C ALA A 82 13.00 4.81 10.58
N VAL A 83 12.69 4.00 9.56
CA VAL A 83 13.65 3.53 8.55
C VAL A 83 13.07 3.66 7.16
N LEU A 84 13.89 4.06 6.19
CA LEU A 84 13.49 4.06 4.79
C LEU A 84 13.63 2.64 4.23
N THR A 85 12.50 1.93 4.18
CA THR A 85 12.40 0.55 3.70
C THR A 85 12.33 0.52 2.17
N LYS A 86 12.98 -0.48 1.57
CA LYS A 86 12.86 -0.80 0.15
C LYS A 86 11.95 -2.00 -0.06
N TYR A 87 11.14 -1.90 -1.10
CA TYR A 87 10.31 -2.98 -1.62
C TYR A 87 10.65 -3.19 -3.08
N GLN A 88 10.76 -4.46 -3.47
CA GLN A 88 10.58 -4.86 -4.85
C GLN A 88 9.10 -4.64 -5.18
N ALA A 89 8.84 -3.85 -6.21
CA ALA A 89 7.53 -3.55 -6.73
C ALA A 89 7.37 -4.26 -8.07
N ASN A 90 6.44 -5.21 -8.14
CA ASN A 90 6.08 -5.81 -9.41
C ASN A 90 4.81 -5.10 -9.87
N ILE A 91 4.92 -4.30 -10.93
CA ILE A 91 3.76 -3.59 -11.44
C ILE A 91 2.85 -4.60 -12.13
N GLU A 92 1.79 -4.99 -11.42
CA GLU A 92 0.70 -5.72 -12.01
C GLU A 92 -0.30 -4.72 -12.60
N GLY A 93 -1.05 -5.17 -13.59
CA GLY A 93 -2.09 -4.33 -14.21
C GLY A 93 -3.30 -4.21 -13.29
N ALA A 94 -4.44 -4.60 -13.83
CA ALA A 94 -5.65 -4.72 -13.03
C ALA A 94 -5.61 -5.98 -12.17
N VAL A 95 -6.18 -5.90 -10.97
CA VAL A 95 -6.32 -7.02 -10.03
C VAL A 95 -7.80 -7.39 -9.86
N LYS A 96 -8.10 -8.67 -9.59
CA LYS A 96 -9.48 -9.11 -9.31
C LYS A 96 -9.89 -8.77 -7.88
N VAL A 97 -11.16 -8.42 -7.70
CA VAL A 97 -11.76 -8.13 -6.38
C VAL A 97 -11.51 -9.28 -5.40
N GLY A 98 -11.72 -10.52 -5.83
CA GLY A 98 -11.55 -11.70 -4.98
C GLY A 98 -10.10 -11.93 -4.51
N PHE A 99 -9.11 -11.43 -5.25
CA PHE A 99 -7.71 -11.49 -4.82
C PHE A 99 -7.48 -10.56 -3.63
N VAL A 100 -7.90 -9.29 -3.76
CA VAL A 100 -7.76 -8.29 -2.69
C VAL A 100 -8.58 -8.67 -1.46
N LEU A 101 -9.80 -9.20 -1.63
CA LEU A 101 -10.62 -9.67 -0.52
C LEU A 101 -9.95 -10.81 0.26
N LYS A 102 -9.29 -11.77 -0.41
CA LYS A 102 -8.54 -12.85 0.26
C LYS A 102 -7.39 -12.30 1.11
N ASP A 103 -6.63 -11.34 0.58
CA ASP A 103 -5.57 -10.68 1.35
C ASP A 103 -6.15 -9.94 2.56
N LEU A 104 -7.27 -9.24 2.39
CA LEU A 104 -7.96 -8.55 3.47
C LEU A 104 -8.52 -9.52 4.53
N ASP A 105 -8.97 -10.70 4.13
CA ASP A 105 -9.43 -11.78 5.02
C ASP A 105 -8.30 -12.41 5.84
N SER A 106 -7.07 -12.39 5.30
CA SER A 106 -5.89 -12.90 5.99
C SER A 106 -5.34 -11.97 7.08
N MET A 107 -5.81 -10.70 7.12
CA MET A 107 -5.43 -9.75 8.17
C MET A 107 -5.85 -10.26 9.56
N SER A 108 -4.99 -10.09 10.57
CA SER A 108 -5.29 -10.59 11.91
C SER A 108 -6.59 -9.95 12.44
N LYS A 109 -7.49 -10.80 12.96
CA LYS A 109 -8.78 -10.39 13.54
C LYS A 109 -8.65 -9.36 14.68
N SER A 110 -7.46 -9.22 15.26
CA SER A 110 -7.17 -8.32 16.37
C SER A 110 -7.09 -6.83 16.00
N SER A 111 -7.01 -6.45 14.71
CA SER A 111 -7.05 -5.03 14.34
C SER A 111 -7.26 -4.78 12.82
N PRO A 112 -8.33 -5.28 12.16
CA PRO A 112 -8.71 -4.65 10.91
C PRO A 112 -9.13 -3.22 11.27
N GLY A 113 -8.25 -2.24 11.00
CA GLY A 113 -8.56 -0.83 11.24
C GLY A 113 -9.87 -0.47 10.54
N LYS A 114 -10.58 0.56 11.02
CA LYS A 114 -11.89 0.98 10.47
C LYS A 114 -11.88 1.05 8.93
N LEU A 115 -10.80 1.59 8.35
CA LEU A 115 -10.61 1.67 6.90
C LEU A 115 -10.50 0.30 6.21
N GLY A 116 -9.82 -0.67 6.81
CA GLY A 116 -9.70 -2.02 6.25
C GLY A 116 -11.05 -2.75 6.22
N MET A 117 -11.84 -2.62 7.29
CA MET A 117 -13.21 -3.15 7.31
C MET A 117 -14.12 -2.45 6.30
N ASP A 118 -14.01 -1.14 6.19
CA ASP A 118 -14.80 -0.35 5.26
C ASP A 118 -14.45 -0.67 3.81
N PHE A 119 -13.16 -0.75 3.48
CA PHE A 119 -12.69 -1.13 2.15
C PHE A 119 -13.12 -2.56 1.79
N LYS A 120 -13.03 -3.50 2.73
CA LYS A 120 -13.55 -4.86 2.54
C LYS A 120 -15.05 -4.86 2.26
N ARG A 121 -15.84 -4.10 3.05
CA ARG A 121 -17.29 -3.99 2.85
C ARG A 121 -17.64 -3.38 1.49
N PHE A 122 -16.89 -2.37 1.07
CA PHE A 122 -17.01 -1.75 -0.24
C PHE A 122 -16.76 -2.78 -1.36
N LEU A 123 -15.63 -3.48 -1.33
CA LEU A 123 -15.29 -4.49 -2.34
C LEU A 123 -16.25 -5.69 -2.35
N SER A 124 -16.85 -6.03 -1.20
CA SER A 124 -17.81 -7.14 -1.09
C SER A 124 -19.12 -6.92 -1.85
N LYS A 125 -19.34 -5.71 -2.41
CA LYS A 125 -20.50 -5.41 -3.28
C LYS A 125 -20.32 -5.90 -4.71
N TYR A 126 -19.10 -6.22 -5.11
CA TYR A 126 -18.73 -6.60 -6.48
C TYR A 126 -18.44 -8.09 -6.59
N GLU A 127 -18.51 -8.63 -7.81
CA GLU A 127 -18.23 -10.05 -8.04
C GLU A 127 -16.73 -10.37 -7.82
N PRO A 128 -16.37 -11.49 -7.17
CA PRO A 128 -14.97 -11.85 -6.94
C PRO A 128 -14.12 -11.97 -8.22
N GLY A 129 -14.74 -12.29 -9.36
CA GLY A 129 -14.09 -12.39 -10.66
C GLY A 129 -13.87 -11.05 -11.37
N GLN A 130 -14.53 -9.98 -10.92
CA GLN A 130 -14.47 -8.66 -11.50
C GLN A 130 -13.11 -8.01 -11.24
N TYR A 131 -12.58 -7.29 -12.23
CA TYR A 131 -11.36 -6.51 -12.07
C TYR A 131 -11.66 -5.19 -11.37
N ILE A 132 -10.76 -4.78 -10.48
CA ILE A 132 -10.82 -3.46 -9.84
C ILE A 132 -10.37 -2.41 -10.86
N THR A 133 -11.28 -1.51 -11.21
CA THR A 133 -11.06 -0.43 -12.17
C THR A 133 -11.15 0.94 -11.50
N SER A 134 -10.81 1.99 -12.24
CA SER A 134 -11.01 3.37 -11.78
C SER A 134 -12.46 3.68 -11.42
N ASP A 135 -13.43 3.09 -12.11
CA ASP A 135 -14.84 3.43 -11.90
C ASP A 135 -15.36 2.82 -10.62
N ILE A 136 -14.97 1.58 -10.32
CA ILE A 136 -15.21 0.96 -9.01
C ILE A 136 -14.60 1.84 -7.92
N LEU A 137 -13.32 2.19 -8.01
CA LEU A 137 -12.65 2.95 -6.94
C LEU A 137 -13.23 4.35 -6.70
N LYS A 138 -13.87 4.98 -7.70
CA LYS A 138 -14.58 6.27 -7.51
C LYS A 138 -15.86 6.12 -6.68
N GLU A 139 -16.44 4.93 -6.61
CA GLU A 139 -17.66 4.67 -5.82
C GLU A 139 -17.36 4.46 -4.33
N TRP A 140 -16.09 4.35 -3.93
CA TRP A 140 -15.72 4.25 -2.53
C TRP A 140 -15.63 5.65 -1.90
N PRO A 141 -16.54 6.01 -0.96
CA PRO A 141 -16.50 7.32 -0.31
C PRO A 141 -15.29 7.40 0.62
N LEU A 142 -14.25 8.10 0.17
CA LEU A 142 -13.01 8.37 0.92
C LEU A 142 -13.08 9.68 1.69
#